data_AF-A0A3N4PDZ1-F1
#
_entry.id   AF-A0A3N4PDZ1-F1
#
_cell.length_a   1.000
_cell.length_b   1.000
_cell.length_c   1.000
_cell.angle_alpha   90.00
_cell.angle_beta   90.00
_cell.angle_gamma   90.00
#
_symmetry.space_group_name_H-M   'P 1'
#
loop_
_entity.id
_entity.type
_entity.pdbx_description
1 polymer ?
#
loop_
_entity_poly.entity_id
_entity_poly.type
_entity_poly.pdbx_seq_one_letter_code
_entity_poly.pdbx_strand_id
1 'polypeptide(L)'
;MKYSPTTLGFYPSDAESLQAYIDAGNLPDDLVDISDDDYKEWFNPPEGKYGAWVDGAPVLLNIPEPDYIGQAEAKKAQLLSDATSATYSLNLKLMMGRTLTEDETATVNAWLDYVDVLNDTDLSDAPDVQWPTKPA
;
A
#
# COMPACT_ATOMS: atom_id res chain seq x y z
N MET A 1 30.39 -14.00 -4.38
CA MET A 1 29.20 -14.78 -3.97
C MET A 1 28.56 -15.48 -5.18
N LYS A 2 27.62 -16.41 -4.97
CA LYS A 2 26.78 -17.00 -6.04
C LYS A 2 25.30 -16.89 -5.68
N TYR A 3 24.41 -16.99 -6.67
CA TYR A 3 22.97 -17.16 -6.46
C TYR A 3 22.39 -18.27 -7.35
N SER A 4 21.21 -18.77 -7.01
CA SER A 4 20.46 -19.73 -7.84
C SER A 4 19.11 -19.14 -8.26
N PRO A 5 18.82 -19.06 -9.58
CA PRO A 5 17.50 -18.72 -10.09
C PRO A 5 16.37 -19.63 -9.61
N THR A 6 16.64 -20.91 -9.42
CA THR A 6 15.64 -21.90 -8.99
C THR A 6 15.31 -21.78 -7.51
N THR A 7 16.32 -21.61 -6.64
CA THR A 7 16.08 -21.59 -5.20
C THR A 7 15.86 -20.19 -4.63
N LEU A 8 16.10 -19.13 -5.42
CA LEU A 8 16.04 -17.74 -4.99
C LEU A 8 16.91 -17.51 -3.74
N GLY A 9 18.10 -18.10 -3.75
CA GLY A 9 19.03 -18.11 -2.62
C GLY A 9 20.44 -17.73 -3.02
N PHE A 10 21.20 -17.18 -2.06
CA PHE A 10 22.62 -16.91 -2.19
C PHE A 10 23.45 -18.05 -1.59
N TYR A 11 24.58 -18.33 -2.23
CA TYR A 11 25.49 -19.41 -1.89
C TYR A 11 26.94 -18.91 -1.84
N PRO A 12 27.80 -19.51 -0.99
CA PRO A 12 29.23 -19.26 -1.03
C PRO A 12 29.82 -19.51 -2.42
N SER A 13 30.90 -18.78 -2.76
CA SER A 13 31.60 -18.98 -4.03
C SER A 13 32.78 -19.96 -3.94
N ASP A 14 33.28 -20.25 -2.73
CA ASP A 14 34.40 -21.14 -2.50
C ASP A 14 33.96 -22.62 -2.39
N ALA A 15 34.78 -23.51 -2.94
CA ALA A 15 34.47 -24.94 -3.01
C ALA A 15 34.36 -25.60 -1.63
N GLU A 16 35.13 -25.14 -0.64
CA GLU A 16 35.10 -25.69 0.72
C GLU A 16 33.75 -25.41 1.40
N SER A 17 33.25 -24.17 1.33
CA SER A 17 31.95 -23.80 1.90
C SER A 17 30.78 -24.43 1.14
N LEU A 18 30.95 -24.77 -0.14
CA LEU A 18 29.94 -25.49 -0.92
C LEU A 18 29.82 -26.98 -0.53
N GLN A 19 30.84 -27.57 0.11
CA GLN A 19 30.86 -29.01 0.41
C GLN A 19 29.68 -29.45 1.29
N ALA A 20 29.26 -28.62 2.25
CA ALA A 20 28.11 -28.93 3.10
C ALA A 20 26.80 -29.10 2.31
N TYR A 21 26.64 -28.36 1.21
CA TYR A 21 25.47 -28.45 0.34
C TYR A 21 25.55 -29.66 -0.60
N ILE A 22 26.76 -30.01 -1.03
CA ILE A 22 27.03 -31.22 -1.82
C ILE A 22 26.73 -32.47 -0.99
N ASP A 23 27.25 -32.54 0.23
CA ASP A 23 27.06 -33.67 1.14
C ASP A 23 25.58 -33.84 1.54
N ALA A 24 24.85 -32.72 1.66
CA ALA A 24 23.41 -32.71 1.90
C ALA A 24 22.58 -33.00 0.63
N GLY A 25 23.19 -33.06 -0.55
CA GLY A 25 22.50 -33.29 -1.83
C GLY A 25 21.53 -32.17 -2.22
N ASN A 26 21.74 -30.94 -1.73
CA ASN A 26 20.84 -29.80 -1.94
C ASN A 26 21.51 -28.61 -2.64
N LEU A 27 22.71 -28.80 -3.19
CA LEU A 27 23.36 -27.78 -4.00
C LEU A 27 22.63 -27.62 -5.34
N PRO A 28 22.18 -26.40 -5.72
CA PRO A 28 21.57 -26.15 -7.02
C PRO A 28 22.59 -26.34 -8.16
N ASP A 29 22.11 -26.78 -9.32
CA ASP A 29 22.92 -26.95 -10.54
C ASP A 29 22.98 -25.68 -11.40
N ASP A 30 22.19 -24.66 -11.06
CA ASP A 30 22.00 -23.41 -11.79
C ASP A 30 22.68 -22.19 -11.13
N LEU A 31 23.78 -22.41 -10.39
CA LEU A 31 24.49 -21.33 -9.72
C LEU A 31 25.08 -20.32 -10.70
N VAL A 32 24.82 -19.04 -10.45
CA VAL A 32 25.32 -17.89 -11.20
C VAL A 32 26.20 -17.04 -10.28
N ASP A 33 27.32 -16.55 -10.80
CA ASP A 33 28.20 -15.64 -10.06
C ASP A 33 27.57 -14.26 -9.89
N ILE A 34 27.78 -13.68 -8.70
CA ILE A 34 27.45 -12.28 -8.39
C ILE A 34 28.64 -11.64 -7.67
N SER A 35 28.91 -10.38 -8.01
CA SER A 35 29.97 -9.62 -7.33
C SER A 35 29.63 -9.44 -5.86
N ASP A 36 30.66 -9.34 -5.01
CA ASP A 36 30.42 -9.13 -3.58
C ASP A 36 29.80 -7.75 -3.31
N ASP A 37 30.02 -6.78 -4.19
CA ASP A 37 29.42 -5.45 -4.09
C ASP A 37 27.93 -5.50 -4.45
N ASP A 38 27.55 -6.15 -5.56
CA ASP A 38 26.13 -6.33 -5.93
C ASP A 38 25.37 -7.13 -4.86
N TYR A 39 25.99 -8.17 -4.28
CA TYR A 39 25.41 -8.92 -3.16
C TYR A 39 25.19 -8.03 -1.93
N LYS A 40 26.18 -7.20 -1.56
CA LYS A 40 26.06 -6.27 -0.43
C LYS A 40 25.00 -5.22 -0.68
N GLU A 41 24.94 -4.64 -1.87
CA GLU A 41 23.91 -3.66 -2.21
C GLU A 41 22.53 -4.31 -2.22
N TRP A 42 22.37 -5.53 -2.72
CA TRP A 42 21.07 -6.21 -2.68
C TRP A 42 20.60 -6.49 -1.24
N PHE A 43 21.52 -6.89 -0.36
CA PHE A 43 21.20 -7.16 1.05
C PHE A 43 21.04 -5.88 1.90
N ASN A 44 21.75 -4.81 1.54
CA ASN A 44 21.63 -3.48 2.13
C ASN A 44 21.46 -2.41 1.04
N PRO A 45 20.23 -2.29 0.48
CA PRO A 45 19.94 -1.41 -0.65
C PRO A 45 20.26 0.06 -0.36
N PRO A 46 20.71 0.82 -1.37
CA PRO A 46 20.75 2.27 -1.31
C PRO A 46 19.37 2.88 -1.00
N GLU A 47 19.37 4.11 -0.49
CA GLU A 47 18.13 4.85 -0.21
C GLU A 47 17.22 4.90 -1.44
N GLY A 48 15.92 4.70 -1.22
CA GLY A 48 14.94 4.66 -2.30
C GLY A 48 14.91 3.35 -3.10
N LYS A 49 15.65 2.31 -2.70
CA LYS A 49 15.64 1.00 -3.36
C LYS A 49 15.35 -0.15 -2.39
N TYR A 50 14.98 -1.30 -2.95
CA TYR A 50 14.88 -2.56 -2.23
C TYR A 50 15.38 -3.73 -3.08
N GLY A 51 15.90 -4.76 -2.42
CA GLY A 51 16.29 -6.02 -3.06
C GLY A 51 15.07 -6.90 -3.32
N ALA A 52 14.95 -7.41 -4.54
CA ALA A 52 13.92 -8.36 -4.94
C ALA A 52 14.50 -9.45 -5.85
N TRP A 53 13.79 -10.57 -5.92
CA TRP A 53 14.01 -11.58 -6.96
C TRP A 53 13.08 -11.29 -8.13
N VAL A 54 13.64 -11.09 -9.32
CA VAL A 54 12.88 -10.92 -10.57
C VAL A 54 13.42 -11.91 -11.59
N ASP A 55 12.54 -12.78 -12.09
CA ASP A 55 12.88 -13.86 -13.02
C ASP A 55 14.10 -14.70 -12.57
N GLY A 56 14.19 -14.96 -11.27
CA GLY A 56 15.27 -15.73 -10.65
C GLY A 56 16.56 -14.95 -10.39
N ALA A 57 16.68 -13.70 -10.84
CA ALA A 57 17.85 -12.87 -10.59
C ALA A 57 17.64 -11.94 -9.38
N PRO A 58 18.66 -11.72 -8.55
CA PRO A 58 18.62 -10.69 -7.52
C PRO A 58 18.77 -9.32 -8.19
N VAL A 59 17.75 -8.48 -8.06
CA VAL A 59 17.72 -7.13 -8.63
C VAL A 59 17.44 -6.09 -7.57
N LEU A 60 17.97 -4.89 -7.78
CA LEU A 60 17.59 -3.70 -7.03
C LEU A 60 16.49 -2.96 -7.77
N LEU A 61 15.32 -2.86 -7.14
CA LEU A 61 14.20 -2.09 -7.66
C LEU A 61 14.08 -0.78 -6.89
N ASN A 62 13.53 0.25 -7.55
CA ASN A 62 13.16 1.47 -6.85
C ASN A 62 11.95 1.18 -5.96
N ILE A 63 11.96 1.71 -4.75
CA ILE A 63 10.76 1.78 -3.91
C ILE A 63 9.73 2.58 -4.71
N PRO A 64 8.52 2.03 -4.96
CA PRO A 64 7.51 2.75 -5.70
C PRO A 64 7.17 4.05 -4.97
N GLU A 65 7.02 5.14 -5.72
CA GLU A 65 6.52 6.39 -5.15
C GLU A 65 5.13 6.15 -4.55
N PRO A 66 4.80 6.76 -3.40
CA PRO A 66 3.48 6.66 -2.85
C PRO A 66 2.42 7.14 -3.84
N ASP A 67 1.38 6.34 -4.05
CA ASP A 67 0.21 6.77 -4.82
C ASP A 67 -0.64 7.71 -3.95
N TYR A 68 -0.28 8.99 -3.95
CA TYR A 68 -0.97 10.01 -3.15
C TYR A 68 -2.41 10.22 -3.61
N ILE A 69 -2.68 10.09 -4.91
CA ILE A 69 -4.03 10.19 -5.47
C ILE A 69 -4.88 9.03 -4.97
N GLY A 70 -4.41 7.78 -5.10
CA GLY A 70 -5.12 6.61 -4.60
C GLY A 70 -5.35 6.66 -3.09
N GLN A 71 -4.39 7.19 -2.32
CA GLN A 71 -4.59 7.42 -0.88
C GLN A 71 -5.66 8.49 -0.59
N ALA A 72 -5.70 9.57 -1.37
CA ALA A 72 -6.71 10.60 -1.23
C ALA A 72 -8.11 10.08 -1.61
N GLU A 73 -8.22 9.27 -2.67
CA GLU A 73 -9.46 8.59 -3.06
C GLU A 73 -9.97 7.66 -1.96
N ALA A 74 -9.08 6.84 -1.37
CA ALA A 74 -9.43 5.97 -0.25
C ALA A 74 -9.92 6.77 0.96
N LYS A 75 -9.29 7.91 1.27
CA LYS A 75 -9.73 8.81 2.34
C LYS A 75 -11.09 9.44 2.05
N LYS A 76 -11.34 9.91 0.82
CA LYS A 76 -12.65 10.42 0.39
C LYS A 76 -13.75 9.36 0.56
N ALA A 77 -13.48 8.12 0.14
CA ALA A 77 -14.41 7.01 0.33
C ALA A 77 -14.70 6.73 1.82
N GLN A 78 -13.68 6.76 2.67
CA GLN A 78 -13.87 6.62 4.13
C GLN A 78 -14.74 7.75 4.69
N LEU A 79 -14.49 9.01 4.30
CA LEU A 79 -15.26 10.15 4.79
C LEU A 79 -16.72 10.13 4.33
N LEU A 80 -17.00 9.64 3.12
CA LEU A 80 -18.36 9.41 2.63
C LEU A 80 -19.07 8.28 3.40
N SER A 81 -18.33 7.21 3.73
CA SER A 81 -18.83 6.12 4.58
C SER A 81 -19.16 6.61 6.00
N ASP A 82 -18.33 7.48 6.57
CA ASP A 82 -18.58 8.10 7.88
C ASP A 82 -19.87 8.94 7.85
N ALA A 83 -20.06 9.76 6.82
CA ALA A 83 -21.28 10.58 6.65
C ALA A 83 -22.55 9.72 6.50
N THR A 84 -22.45 8.63 5.74
CA THR A 84 -23.53 7.64 5.60
C THR A 84 -23.89 7.02 6.96
N SER A 85 -22.87 6.68 7.75
CA SER A 85 -23.05 6.09 9.08
C SER A 85 -23.68 7.09 10.06
N ALA A 86 -23.26 8.35 10.03
CA ALA A 86 -23.79 9.41 10.89
C ALA A 86 -25.27 9.70 10.63
N THR A 87 -25.71 9.63 9.37
CA THR A 87 -27.10 9.92 8.97
C THR A 87 -28.00 8.69 8.87
N TYR A 88 -27.46 7.48 9.06
CA TYR A 88 -28.16 6.21 8.81
C TYR A 88 -29.54 6.12 9.47
N SER A 89 -29.63 6.40 10.77
CA SER A 89 -30.88 6.27 11.54
C SER A 89 -31.94 7.29 11.10
N LEU A 90 -31.52 8.50 10.72
CA LEU A 90 -32.40 9.56 10.24
C LEU A 90 -32.92 9.25 8.83
N ASN A 91 -32.05 8.74 7.96
CA ASN A 91 -32.45 8.27 6.62
C ASN A 91 -33.46 7.12 6.71
N LEU A 92 -33.28 6.18 7.66
CA LEU A 92 -34.25 5.13 7.95
C LEU A 92 -35.62 5.66 8.38
N LYS A 93 -35.67 6.69 9.23
CA LYS A 93 -36.94 7.35 9.62
C LYS A 93 -37.67 7.87 8.38
N LEU A 94 -36.95 8.57 7.49
CA LEU A 94 -37.50 9.11 6.25
C LEU A 94 -38.00 7.99 5.32
N MET A 95 -37.23 6.91 5.14
CA MET A 95 -37.64 5.75 4.34
C MET A 95 -38.91 5.07 4.87
N MET A 96 -39.15 5.13 6.18
CA MET A 96 -40.37 4.64 6.82
C MET A 96 -41.52 5.66 6.82
N GLY A 97 -41.36 6.83 6.18
CA GLY A 97 -42.36 7.89 6.12
C GLY A 97 -42.54 8.68 7.42
N ARG A 98 -41.56 8.64 8.34
CA ARG A 98 -41.59 9.43 9.58
C ARG A 98 -41.05 10.84 9.34
N THR A 99 -41.65 11.82 10.01
CA THR A 99 -41.16 13.20 10.04
C THR A 99 -39.98 13.34 11.00
N LEU A 100 -38.92 14.02 10.57
CA LEU A 100 -37.79 14.41 11.42
C LEU A 100 -38.14 15.63 12.27
N THR A 101 -37.49 15.78 13.43
CA THR A 101 -37.54 17.05 14.17
C THR A 101 -36.74 18.14 13.44
N GLU A 102 -36.89 19.40 13.85
CA GLU A 102 -36.09 20.51 13.29
C GLU A 102 -34.57 20.26 13.45
N ASP A 103 -34.13 19.81 14.62
CA ASP A 103 -32.73 19.48 14.89
C ASP A 103 -32.22 18.31 14.03
N GLU A 104 -33.06 17.28 13.82
CA GLU A 104 -32.72 16.13 12.98
C GLU A 104 -32.63 16.54 11.50
N THR A 105 -33.52 17.41 11.03
CA THR A 105 -33.44 17.97 9.68
C THR A 105 -32.19 18.83 9.50
N ALA A 106 -31.85 19.67 10.49
CA ALA A 106 -30.61 20.45 10.45
C ALA A 106 -29.37 19.54 10.38
N THR A 107 -29.37 18.44 11.12
CA THR A 107 -28.30 17.44 11.11
C THR A 107 -28.16 16.78 9.73
N VAL A 108 -29.27 16.30 9.14
CA VAL A 108 -29.24 15.68 7.81
C VAL A 108 -28.72 16.66 6.76
N ASN A 109 -29.21 17.90 6.75
CA ASN A 109 -28.76 18.91 5.78
C ASN A 109 -27.26 19.21 5.91
N ALA A 110 -26.75 19.38 7.14
CA ALA A 110 -25.33 19.64 7.36
C ALA A 110 -24.43 18.49 6.85
N TRP A 111 -24.86 17.25 7.03
CA TRP A 111 -24.15 16.08 6.50
C TRP A 111 -24.27 15.93 4.99
N LEU A 112 -25.39 16.33 4.38
CA LEU A 112 -25.54 16.38 2.92
C LEU A 112 -24.64 17.46 2.31
N ASP A 113 -24.61 18.67 2.87
CA ASP A 113 -23.71 19.74 2.46
C ASP A 113 -22.24 19.28 2.55
N TYR A 114 -21.86 18.58 3.61
CA TYR A 114 -20.53 17.99 3.77
C TYR A 114 -20.21 16.94 2.70
N VAL A 115 -21.17 16.07 2.35
CA VAL A 115 -21.01 15.08 1.27
C VAL A 115 -20.84 15.75 -0.08
N ASP A 116 -21.58 16.81 -0.37
CA ASP A 116 -21.44 17.57 -1.61
C ASP A 116 -20.05 18.20 -1.72
N VAL A 117 -19.57 18.85 -0.66
CA VAL A 117 -18.20 19.39 -0.62
C VAL A 117 -17.14 18.30 -0.78
N LEU A 118 -17.31 17.12 -0.15
CA LEU A 118 -16.41 15.99 -0.36
C LEU A 118 -16.39 15.52 -1.81
N ASN A 119 -17.56 15.40 -2.45
CA ASN A 119 -17.68 14.97 -3.84
C ASN A 119 -17.01 15.96 -4.80
N ASP A 120 -17.07 17.26 -4.51
CA ASP A 120 -16.44 18.32 -5.30
C ASP A 120 -14.96 18.57 -4.94
N THR A 121 -14.44 17.93 -3.89
CA THR A 121 -13.04 18.07 -3.48
C THR A 121 -12.09 17.59 -4.58
N ASP A 122 -11.20 18.48 -5.04
CA ASP A 122 -10.12 18.15 -5.97
C ASP A 122 -9.04 17.34 -5.26
N LEU A 123 -8.67 16.21 -5.86
CA LEU A 123 -7.65 15.30 -5.33
C LEU A 123 -6.27 15.54 -5.98
N SER A 124 -6.17 16.40 -6.98
CA SER A 124 -4.90 16.70 -7.66
C SER A 124 -3.86 17.34 -6.75
N ASP A 125 -4.29 17.94 -5.63
CA ASP A 125 -3.44 18.52 -4.59
C ASP A 125 -2.84 17.48 -3.62
N ALA A 126 -3.06 16.18 -3.83
CA ALA A 126 -2.53 15.15 -2.94
C ALA A 126 -0.99 15.21 -2.85
N PRO A 127 -0.41 15.05 -1.64
CA PRO A 127 -1.04 14.63 -0.38
C PRO A 127 -1.76 15.73 0.43
N ASP A 128 -1.66 16.98 0.01
CA ASP A 128 -2.07 18.18 0.78
C ASP A 128 -3.54 18.59 0.52
N VAL A 129 -4.40 17.62 0.22
CA VAL A 129 -5.84 17.83 0.00
C VAL A 129 -6.48 18.48 1.22
N GLN A 130 -7.21 19.57 0.98
CA GLN A 130 -7.96 20.29 2.02
C GLN A 130 -9.33 19.63 2.23
N TRP A 131 -9.47 18.88 3.33
CA TRP A 131 -10.71 18.16 3.64
C TRP A 131 -11.72 19.06 4.37
N PRO A 132 -13.03 18.96 4.05
CA PRO A 132 -14.05 19.67 4.81
C PRO A 132 -14.09 19.20 6.27
N THR A 133 -14.53 20.08 7.16
CA THR A 133 -14.73 19.74 8.58
C THR A 133 -16.04 18.98 8.74
N LYS A 134 -16.01 17.86 9.47
CA LYS A 134 -17.21 17.07 9.76
C LYS A 134 -18.23 17.90 10.56
N PRO A 135 -19.54 17.79 10.25
CA PRO A 135 -20.59 18.35 11.08
C PRO A 135 -20.61 17.75 12.51
N ALA A 136 -21.27 18.46 13.43
CA ALA A 136 -21.49 18.01 14.80
C ALA A 136 -22.57 16.91 14.91
#